data_AF-A0A661N2G8-F1
#
_entry.id   AF-A0A661N2G8-F1
#
_cell.length_a   1.000
_cell.length_b   1.000
_cell.length_c   1.000
_cell.angle_alpha   90.00
_cell.angle_beta   90.00
_cell.angle_gamma   90.00
#
_symmetry.space_group_name_H-M   'P 1'
#
loop_
_entity.id
_entity.type
_entity.pdbx_description
1 polymer ?
#
loop_
_entity_poly.entity_id
_entity_poly.type
_entity_poly.pdbx_seq_one_letter_code
_entity_poly.pdbx_strand_id
1 'polypeptide(L)'
;MRSKVEMLEELRNMLHDVFVARATGTSFPRMSRAHGYVDGYMRAILECGVATKGELLTLVAQERAAVSGPATIELTTATEFAA
;
A
#
# COMPACT_ATOMS: atom_id res chain seq x y z
N MET A 1 20.11 10.58 -12.73
CA MET A 1 18.78 10.86 -12.14
C MET A 1 17.93 9.63 -12.35
N ARG A 2 17.27 9.10 -11.32
CA ARG A 2 16.24 8.08 -11.52
C ARG A 2 15.06 8.71 -12.25
N SER A 3 14.45 7.96 -13.13
CA SER A 3 13.20 8.32 -13.79
C SER A 3 12.03 8.27 -12.81
N LYS A 4 10.96 9.01 -13.11
CA LYS A 4 9.70 8.93 -12.36
C LYS A 4 9.19 7.48 -12.25
N VAL A 5 9.31 6.72 -13.35
CA VAL A 5 8.86 5.32 -13.43
C VAL A 5 9.58 4.46 -12.40
N GLU A 6 10.92 4.51 -12.37
CA GLU A 6 11.72 3.75 -11.41
C GLU A 6 11.40 4.12 -9.96
N MET A 7 11.16 5.40 -9.68
CA MET A 7 10.81 5.85 -8.33
C MET A 7 9.42 5.35 -7.91
N LEU A 8 8.45 5.30 -8.82
CA LEU A 8 7.12 4.76 -8.54
C LEU A 8 7.12 3.24 -8.43
N GLU A 9 7.96 2.54 -9.19
CA GLU A 9 8.16 1.09 -9.05
C GLU A 9 8.81 0.73 -7.72
N GLU A 10 9.81 1.49 -7.26
CA GLU A 10 10.40 1.30 -5.94
C GLU A 10 9.37 1.52 -4.84
N LEU A 11 8.59 2.60 -4.91
CA LEU A 11 7.51 2.85 -3.97
C LEU A 11 6.48 1.71 -3.96
N ARG A 12 6.15 1.16 -5.13
CA ARG A 12 5.24 0.02 -5.26
C ARG A 12 5.75 -1.20 -4.48
N ASN A 13 7.02 -1.55 -4.66
CA ASN A 13 7.63 -2.69 -3.96
C ASN A 13 7.64 -2.46 -2.45
N MET A 14 7.99 -1.26 -1.98
CA MET A 14 7.98 -0.95 -0.55
C MET A 14 6.55 -1.02 0.04
N LEU A 15 5.54 -0.56 -0.69
CA LEU A 15 4.13 -0.67 -0.28
C LEU A 15 3.68 -2.12 -0.19
N HIS A 16 4.02 -2.93 -1.19
CA HIS A 16 3.72 -4.36 -1.22
C HIS A 16 4.29 -5.08 0.00
N ASP A 17 5.58 -4.88 0.28
CA ASP A 17 6.26 -5.49 1.43
C ASP A 17 5.59 -5.13 2.76
N VAL A 18 5.21 -3.85 2.93
CA VAL A 18 4.52 -3.38 4.13
C VAL A 18 3.14 -4.01 4.25
N PHE A 19 2.36 -4.07 3.17
CA PHE A 19 1.04 -4.67 3.20
C PHE A 19 1.09 -6.19 3.44
N VAL A 20 2.05 -6.89 2.85
CA VAL A 20 2.25 -8.33 3.08
C VAL A 20 2.69 -8.60 4.52
N ALA A 21 3.65 -7.81 5.04
CA ALA A 21 4.10 -7.92 6.43
C ALA A 21 2.95 -7.71 7.43
N ARG A 22 2.04 -6.78 7.12
CA ARG A 22 0.81 -6.56 7.90
C ARG A 22 -0.15 -7.74 7.80
N ALA A 23 -0.41 -8.26 6.59
CA ALA A 23 -1.33 -9.37 6.37
C ALA A 23 -0.87 -10.68 7.04
N THR A 24 0.45 -10.89 7.10
CA THR A 24 1.08 -12.09 7.68
C THR A 24 1.32 -12.02 9.19
N GLY A 25 1.00 -10.89 9.85
CA GLY A 25 1.13 -10.75 11.31
C GLY A 25 2.57 -10.57 11.80
N THR A 26 3.43 -9.90 11.02
CA THR A 26 4.84 -9.66 11.37
C THR A 26 5.00 -8.78 12.64
N SER A 27 6.15 -8.88 13.33
CA SER A 27 6.39 -8.13 14.57
C SER A 27 6.28 -6.60 14.39
N PHE A 28 5.49 -5.98 15.28
CA PHE A 28 5.12 -4.56 15.27
C PHE A 28 6.31 -3.58 15.13
N PRO A 29 7.47 -3.78 15.78
CA PRO A 29 8.60 -2.84 15.67
C PRO A 29 9.29 -2.83 14.29
N ARG A 30 9.26 -3.95 13.56
CA ARG A 30 9.81 -4.01 12.19
C ARG A 30 8.85 -3.34 11.21
N MET A 31 7.55 -3.61 11.38
CA MET A 31 6.48 -3.00 10.60
C MET A 31 6.46 -1.47 10.75
N SER A 32 6.58 -0.94 11.98
CA SER A 32 6.58 0.50 12.24
C SER A 32 7.73 1.25 11.54
N ARG A 33 8.93 0.66 11.48
CA ARG A 33 10.06 1.26 10.74
C ARG A 33 9.80 1.25 9.23
N ALA A 34 9.32 0.14 8.69
CA ALA A 34 9.00 0.03 7.27
C ALA A 34 7.95 1.06 6.83
N HIS A 35 6.91 1.25 7.65
CA HIS A 35 5.92 2.33 7.45
C HIS A 35 6.57 3.71 7.42
N GLY A 36 7.44 4.03 8.39
CA GLY A 36 8.12 5.33 8.43
C GLY A 36 9.00 5.59 7.20
N TYR A 37 9.67 4.57 6.66
CA TYR A 37 10.45 4.70 5.43
C TYR A 37 9.57 4.95 4.19
N VAL A 38 8.46 4.22 4.07
CA VAL A 38 7.48 4.42 2.98
C VAL A 38 6.89 5.83 3.02
N ASP A 39 6.50 6.30 4.21
CA ASP A 39 5.94 7.64 4.40
C ASP A 39 6.96 8.73 4.05
N GLY A 40 8.22 8.57 4.47
CA GLY A 40 9.31 9.47 4.11
C GLY A 40 9.56 9.51 2.60
N TYR A 41 9.51 8.36 1.94
CA TYR A 41 9.69 8.25 0.50
C TYR A 41 8.56 8.92 -0.28
N MET A 42 7.31 8.71 0.11
CA MET A 42 6.14 9.39 -0.46
C MET A 42 6.23 10.91 -0.27
N ARG A 43 6.65 11.36 0.91
CA ARG A 43 6.87 12.79 1.18
C ARG A 43 7.91 13.38 0.24
N ALA A 44 9.06 12.71 0.08
CA ALA A 44 10.11 13.18 -0.83
C ALA A 44 9.63 13.25 -2.29
N ILE A 45 8.87 12.26 -2.76
CA ILE A 45 8.29 12.28 -4.11
C ILE A 45 7.34 13.46 -4.32
N LEU A 46 6.53 13.80 -3.30
CA LEU A 46 5.62 14.95 -3.34
C LEU A 46 6.39 16.27 -3.35
N GLU A 47 7.35 16.43 -2.43
CA GLU A 47 8.14 17.65 -2.28
C GLU A 47 9.01 17.93 -3.50
N CYS A 48 9.53 16.89 -4.16
CA CYS A 48 10.28 17.01 -5.41
C CYS A 48 9.40 17.16 -6.66
N GLY A 49 8.07 17.11 -6.53
CA GLY A 49 7.13 17.20 -7.65
C GLY A 49 7.18 16.03 -8.63
N VAL A 50 7.75 14.88 -8.22
CA VAL A 50 7.87 13.68 -9.06
C VAL A 50 6.50 13.04 -9.29
N ALA A 51 5.64 13.06 -8.28
CA ALA A 51 4.25 12.62 -8.40
C ALA A 51 3.32 13.56 -7.62
N THR A 52 2.07 13.60 -8.05
CA THR A 52 1.00 14.31 -7.37
C THR A 52 0.44 13.47 -6.22
N LYS A 53 -0.25 14.14 -5.29
CA LYS A 53 -1.00 13.46 -4.22
C LYS A 53 -2.01 12.43 -4.77
N GLY A 54 -2.68 12.75 -5.88
CA GLY A 54 -3.65 11.85 -6.52
C GLY A 54 -3.01 10.59 -7.09
N GLU A 55 -1.85 10.72 -7.75
CA GLU A 55 -1.08 9.57 -8.25
C GLU A 55 -0.62 8.66 -7.12
N LEU A 56 -0.13 9.23 -6.01
CA LEU A 56 0.28 8.44 -4.85
C LEU A 56 -0.89 7.72 -4.17
N LEU A 57 -2.01 8.41 -3.97
CA LEU A 57 -3.21 7.78 -3.39
C LEU A 57 -3.73 6.64 -4.28
N THR A 58 -3.67 6.81 -5.59
CA THR A 58 -4.05 5.77 -6.56
C THR A 58 -3.13 4.56 -6.44
N LEU A 59 -1.81 4.78 -6.39
CA LEU A 59 -0.81 3.71 -6.22
C LEU A 59 -1.02 2.95 -4.91
N VAL A 60 -1.17 3.67 -3.79
CA VAL A 60 -1.43 3.08 -2.47
C VAL A 60 -2.72 2.25 -2.48
N ALA A 61 -3.79 2.77 -3.09
CA ALA A 61 -5.06 2.06 -3.17
C ALA A 61 -4.95 0.78 -4.00
N GLN A 62 -4.24 0.82 -5.13
CA GLN A 62 -4.00 -0.34 -5.99
C GLN A 62 -3.20 -1.41 -5.26
N GLU A 63 -2.09 -1.06 -4.61
CA GLU A 63 -1.25 -2.02 -3.90
C GLU A 63 -1.95 -2.61 -2.67
N ARG A 64 -2.70 -1.80 -1.93
CA ARG A 64 -3.51 -2.29 -0.81
C ARG A 64 -4.57 -3.29 -1.30
N ALA A 65 -5.23 -2.99 -2.42
CA ALA A 65 -6.24 -3.87 -3.00
C ALA A 65 -5.64 -5.19 -3.52
N ALA A 66 -4.43 -5.14 -4.10
CA ALA A 66 -3.72 -6.32 -4.56
C ALA A 66 -3.37 -7.29 -3.42
N VAL A 67 -3.01 -6.76 -2.24
CA VAL A 67 -2.59 -7.59 -1.09
C VAL A 67 -3.76 -7.98 -0.18
N SER A 68 -4.64 -7.03 0.14
CA SER A 68 -5.72 -7.22 1.14
C SER A 68 -7.12 -7.40 0.55
N GLY A 69 -7.26 -7.33 -0.78
CA GLY A 69 -8.56 -7.30 -1.43
C GLY A 69 -9.25 -5.93 -1.35
N PRO A 70 -10.48 -5.84 -1.87
CA PRO A 70 -11.21 -4.57 -1.92
C PRO A 70 -11.48 -4.02 -0.51
N ALA A 71 -11.65 -2.68 -0.40
CA ALA A 71 -11.99 -2.05 0.89
C ALA A 71 -13.33 -2.55 1.44
N THR A 72 -14.22 -2.94 0.55
CA THR A 72 -15.59 -3.37 0.83
C THR A 72 -15.85 -4.65 0.06
N ILE A 73 -16.53 -5.58 0.71
CA ILE A 73 -17.09 -6.78 0.07
C ILE A 73 -18.60 -6.71 0.21
N GLU A 74 -19.33 -7.06 -0.85
CA GLU A 74 -20.77 -7.24 -0.75
C GLU A 74 -21.05 -8.53 0.01
N LEU A 75 -21.80 -8.43 1.11
CA LEU A 75 -22.29 -9.58 1.83
C LEU A 75 -23.56 -10.07 1.14
N THR A 76 -23.46 -11.12 0.35
CA THR A 76 -24.65 -11.82 -0.17
C THR A 76 -25.30 -12.59 0.97
N THR A 77 -26.56 -12.24 1.28
CA THR A 77 -27.39 -12.81 2.36
C THR A 77 -27.83 -14.27 2.11
N ALA A 78 -27.05 -15.08 1.38
CA ALA A 78 -27.45 -16.42 0.93
C ALA A 78 -26.82 -17.59 1.71
N THR A 79 -25.85 -17.36 2.60
CA THR A 79 -25.14 -18.45 3.30
C THR A 79 -25.14 -18.33 4.83
N GLU A 80 -26.10 -17.59 5.39
CA GLU A 80 -26.35 -17.60 6.83
C GLU A 80 -27.82 -17.94 7.04
N PHE A 81 -28.14 -19.24 7.08
CA PHE A 81 -29.21 -19.90 7.87
C PHE A 81 -29.37 -21.38 7.44
N ALA A 82 -28.26 -22.12 7.34
CA ALA A 82 -28.32 -23.59 7.32
C ALA A 82 -27.39 -24.10 8.42
N ALA A 83 -28.05 -24.68 9.43
CA ALA A 83 -27.51 -25.28 10.65
C ALA A 83 -26.55 -26.44 10.39
#